data_AF-C1HDB1-F1
#
_entry.id   AF-C1HDB1-F1
#
_cell.length_a   1.000
_cell.length_b   1.000
_cell.length_c   1.000
_cell.angle_alpha   90.00
_cell.angle_beta   90.00
_cell.angle_gamma   90.00
#
_symmetry.space_group_name_H-M   'P 1'
#
loop_
_entity.id
_entity.type
_entity.pdbx_description
1 polymer ?
#
loop_
_entity_poly.entity_id
_entity_poly.type
_entity_poly.pdbx_seq_one_letter_code
_entity_poly.pdbx_strand_id
1 'polypeptide(L)'
;MFVRIHLANYNSLSTGASQDHEEEYQGFHKKHIISFKLPSHHGKLSPSASLLFLNTYLIQESLDSALPQATQDIEQNNTDLDDLYLALLQMRWEIDETIATLEEPLRHLSDAETIGDIRKYLKEFSIAFCTLYSLFKKLAGFTSMGMNVATEKSDGLRWHITAFWEDYGHILQIVYTCSLCHQLQDAKLRHGVENLKEKLLDLQVVCEERKEQLEEDLFHGAD
;
A
#
# COMPACT_ATOMS: atom_id res chain seq x y z
N MET A 1 17.73 -0.37 -2.82
CA MET A 1 18.16 0.29 -1.57
C MET A 1 16.98 0.59 -0.63
N PHE A 2 15.80 0.87 -1.18
CA PHE A 2 14.57 1.25 -0.47
C PHE A 2 14.06 0.21 0.57
N VAL A 3 14.03 -1.08 0.21
CA VAL A 3 13.57 -2.17 1.11
C VAL A 3 14.42 -2.30 2.38
N ARG A 4 15.73 -1.95 2.32
CA ARG A 4 16.61 -2.01 3.51
C ARG A 4 16.39 -0.82 4.47
N ILE A 5 15.99 0.35 3.96
CA ILE A 5 15.84 1.56 4.78
C ILE A 5 14.67 1.42 5.75
N HIS A 6 13.54 0.84 5.32
CA HIS A 6 12.42 0.59 6.23
C HIS A 6 12.72 -0.48 7.28
N LEU A 7 13.52 -1.49 6.96
CA LEU A 7 13.95 -2.49 7.95
C LEU A 7 14.80 -1.86 9.06
N ALA A 8 15.65 -0.88 8.71
CA ALA A 8 16.54 -0.23 9.66
C ALA A 8 15.79 0.70 10.64
N ASN A 9 14.81 1.47 10.16
CA ASN A 9 14.07 2.41 11.01
C ASN A 9 13.11 1.73 12.01
N TYR A 10 12.70 0.48 11.78
CA TYR A 10 11.84 -0.22 12.74
C TYR A 10 12.62 -0.94 13.85
N ASN A 11 13.85 -1.39 13.58
CA ASN A 11 14.69 -2.01 14.60
C ASN A 11 15.04 -1.06 15.76
N SER A 12 15.05 0.25 15.54
CA SER A 12 15.24 1.25 16.60
C SER A 12 14.01 1.45 17.49
N LEU A 13 12.80 1.13 17.01
CA LEU A 13 11.55 1.29 17.76
C LEU A 13 11.14 0.01 18.52
N SER A 14 11.74 -1.14 18.24
CA SER A 14 11.34 -2.44 18.80
C SER A 14 12.04 -2.84 20.11
N THR A 15 12.83 -1.98 20.76
CA THR A 15 13.49 -2.30 22.04
C THR A 15 12.61 -2.10 23.28
N GLY A 16 11.32 -1.78 23.12
CA GLY A 16 10.35 -1.64 24.20
C GLY A 16 9.36 -2.81 24.33
N ALA A 17 9.82 -4.06 24.26
CA ALA A 17 8.93 -5.21 24.45
C ALA A 17 8.71 -5.50 25.94
N SER A 18 7.60 -4.96 26.47
CA SER A 18 7.01 -5.34 27.76
C SER A 18 6.73 -6.85 27.76
N GLN A 19 7.19 -7.52 28.80
CA GLN A 19 6.71 -8.85 29.19
C GLN A 19 5.23 -8.74 29.60
N ASP A 20 4.53 -9.87 29.50
CA ASP A 20 3.17 -10.12 29.97
C ASP A 20 2.03 -9.65 29.05
N HIS A 21 1.62 -10.55 28.13
CA HIS A 21 0.22 -10.88 27.85
C HIS A 21 0.18 -12.03 26.82
N GLU A 22 0.10 -13.28 27.32
CA GLU A 22 -0.39 -14.42 26.54
C GLU A 22 -1.94 -14.35 26.52
N GLU A 23 -2.51 -13.60 25.59
CA GLU A 23 -3.94 -13.72 25.27
C GLU A 23 -4.14 -14.74 24.16
N GLU A 24 -5.03 -15.69 24.44
CA GLU A 24 -5.33 -16.89 23.67
C GLU A 24 -5.98 -16.54 22.32
N TYR A 25 -5.17 -16.56 21.25
CA TYR A 25 -5.58 -16.28 19.87
C TYR A 25 -6.52 -17.38 19.32
N GLN A 26 -7.83 -17.26 19.58
CA GLN A 26 -8.82 -18.07 18.88
C GLN A 26 -9.75 -17.23 18.01
N GLY A 27 -9.62 -17.42 16.69
CA GLY A 27 -10.78 -17.41 15.81
C GLY A 27 -10.94 -16.25 14.84
N PHE A 28 -9.97 -15.95 13.97
CA PHE A 28 -10.28 -15.24 12.70
C PHE A 28 -9.30 -15.48 11.54
N HIS A 29 -8.77 -16.71 11.40
CA HIS A 29 -7.80 -17.02 10.33
C HIS A 29 -8.26 -18.01 9.25
N LYS A 30 -9.55 -18.34 9.17
CA LYS A 30 -9.97 -19.48 8.34
C LYS A 30 -10.48 -19.21 6.93
N LYS A 31 -10.71 -17.97 6.48
CA LYS A 31 -11.30 -17.76 5.14
C LYS A 31 -10.41 -17.11 4.07
N HIS A 32 -9.45 -16.25 4.38
CA HIS A 32 -8.63 -15.60 3.33
C HIS A 32 -7.11 -15.59 3.56
N ILE A 33 -6.61 -16.30 4.57
CA ILE A 33 -5.15 -16.51 4.68
C ILE A 33 -4.85 -17.89 4.11
N ILE A 34 -4.27 -17.89 2.90
CA ILE A 34 -3.57 -19.04 2.35
C ILE A 34 -2.65 -19.55 3.46
N SER A 35 -2.88 -20.79 3.93
CA SER A 35 -2.10 -21.38 5.02
C SER A 35 -0.65 -21.56 4.59
N PHE A 36 0.18 -20.53 4.77
CA PHE A 36 1.61 -20.63 4.57
C PHE A 36 2.27 -21.22 5.80
N LYS A 37 2.88 -22.39 5.60
CA LYS A 37 3.73 -23.04 6.58
C LYS A 37 5.06 -22.28 6.58
N LEU A 38 5.18 -21.29 7.49
CA LEU A 38 6.42 -20.54 7.72
C LEU A 38 7.60 -21.52 7.87
N PRO A 39 8.74 -21.29 7.19
CA PRO A 39 9.96 -22.02 7.49
C PRO A 39 10.28 -21.83 8.97
N SER A 40 10.34 -22.94 9.70
CA SER A 40 10.68 -22.97 11.11
C SER A 40 12.15 -22.59 11.30
N HIS A 41 12.48 -21.31 11.15
CA HIS A 41 13.74 -20.80 11.66
C HIS A 41 13.65 -20.77 13.19
N HIS A 42 14.69 -21.30 13.84
CA HIS A 42 14.76 -21.73 15.25
C HIS A 42 14.55 -20.66 16.34
N GLY A 43 13.95 -19.51 16.04
CA GLY A 43 13.51 -18.52 17.02
C GLY A 43 12.03 -18.23 16.83
N LYS A 44 11.23 -18.29 17.91
CA LYS A 44 9.86 -17.77 17.89
C LYS A 44 9.93 -16.29 17.51
N LEU A 45 9.54 -15.94 16.29
CA LEU A 45 9.35 -14.56 15.90
C LEU A 45 8.25 -13.96 16.80
N SER A 46 8.41 -12.70 17.19
CA SER A 46 7.30 -11.97 17.81
C SER A 46 6.10 -11.95 16.85
N PRO A 47 4.87 -11.77 17.35
CA PRO A 47 3.69 -11.62 16.49
C PRO A 47 3.87 -10.51 15.44
N SER A 48 4.49 -9.40 15.83
CA SER A 48 4.81 -8.28 14.91
C SER A 48 5.80 -8.68 13.82
N ALA A 49 6.87 -9.39 14.15
CA ALA A 49 7.84 -9.87 13.17
C ALA A 49 7.23 -10.90 12.21
N SER A 50 6.33 -11.75 12.71
CA SER A 50 5.59 -12.73 11.90
C SER A 50 4.65 -12.05 10.91
N LEU A 51 3.93 -11.01 11.34
CA LEU A 51 3.05 -10.20 10.49
C LEU A 51 3.84 -9.45 9.41
N LEU A 52 4.97 -8.84 9.76
CA LEU A 52 5.83 -8.15 8.79
C LEU A 52 6.41 -9.13 7.75
N PHE A 53 6.85 -10.30 8.19
CA PHE A 53 7.36 -11.34 7.30
C PHE A 53 6.27 -11.83 6.34
N LEU A 54 5.06 -12.10 6.85
CA LEU A 54 3.92 -12.49 6.02
C LEU A 54 3.55 -11.40 5.02
N ASN A 55 3.49 -10.14 5.43
CA ASN A 55 3.19 -9.03 4.53
C ASN A 55 4.26 -8.90 3.44
N THR A 56 5.54 -8.99 3.80
CA THR A 56 6.64 -8.89 2.83
C THR A 56 6.61 -10.04 1.84
N TYR A 57 6.36 -11.27 2.31
CA TYR A 57 6.24 -12.44 1.45
C TYR A 57 5.03 -12.34 0.51
N LEU A 58 3.87 -11.93 1.03
CA LEU A 58 2.66 -11.75 0.21
C LEU A 58 2.82 -10.64 -0.83
N ILE A 59 3.52 -9.55 -0.49
CA ILE A 59 3.85 -8.49 -1.45
C ILE A 59 4.75 -9.05 -2.53
N GLN A 60 5.82 -9.77 -2.16
CA GLN A 60 6.75 -10.34 -3.12
C GLN A 60 6.06 -11.35 -4.04
N GLU A 61 5.28 -12.29 -3.50
CA GLU A 61 4.51 -13.27 -4.27
C GLU A 61 3.48 -12.60 -5.19
N SER A 62 2.78 -11.57 -4.70
CA SER A 62 1.83 -10.82 -5.51
C SER A 62 2.52 -10.04 -6.64
N LEU A 63 3.71 -9.51 -6.40
CA LEU A 63 4.48 -8.81 -7.43
C LEU A 63 5.08 -9.80 -8.44
N ASP A 64 5.67 -10.89 -7.97
CA ASP A 64 6.27 -11.93 -8.82
C ASP A 64 5.23 -12.57 -9.76
N SER A 65 4.01 -12.77 -9.27
CA SER A 65 2.90 -13.29 -10.07
C SER A 65 2.32 -12.27 -11.05
N ALA A 66 2.29 -10.98 -10.69
CA ALA A 66 1.74 -9.93 -11.53
C ALA A 66 2.75 -9.42 -12.58
N LEU A 67 4.06 -9.50 -12.29
CA LEU A 67 5.12 -8.86 -13.08
C LEU A 67 5.10 -9.28 -14.56
N PRO A 68 5.01 -10.56 -14.96
CA PRO A 68 5.04 -10.92 -16.38
C PRO A 68 3.90 -10.26 -17.17
N GLN A 69 2.69 -10.27 -16.61
CA GLN A 69 1.52 -9.68 -17.26
C GLN A 69 1.59 -8.16 -17.25
N ALA A 70 1.93 -7.55 -16.10
CA ALA A 70 2.06 -6.11 -15.98
C ALA A 70 3.13 -5.55 -16.92
N THR A 71 4.29 -6.21 -17.02
CA THR A 71 5.33 -5.83 -17.96
C THR A 71 4.85 -5.94 -19.40
N GLN A 72 4.23 -7.07 -19.77
CA GLN A 72 3.70 -7.25 -21.13
C GLN A 72 2.65 -6.18 -21.48
N ASP A 73 1.71 -5.89 -20.58
CA ASP A 73 0.65 -4.90 -20.81
C ASP A 73 1.24 -3.49 -20.97
N ILE A 74 2.25 -3.11 -20.19
CA ILE A 74 2.89 -1.80 -20.34
C ILE A 74 3.78 -1.76 -21.59
N GLU A 75 4.57 -2.80 -21.88
CA GLU A 75 5.44 -2.86 -23.07
C GLU A 75 4.65 -2.82 -24.38
N GLN A 76 3.50 -3.49 -24.46
CA GLN A 76 2.70 -3.54 -25.69
C GLN A 76 1.96 -2.23 -25.98
N ASN A 77 1.66 -1.44 -24.95
CA ASN A 77 0.83 -0.24 -25.06
C ASN A 77 1.63 1.07 -25.06
N ASN A 78 2.92 1.05 -24.71
CA ASN A 78 3.73 2.26 -24.56
C ASN A 78 5.03 2.14 -25.36
N THR A 79 5.08 2.81 -26.51
CA THR A 79 6.16 2.65 -27.49
C THR A 79 7.27 3.69 -27.35
N ASP A 80 6.99 4.79 -26.68
CA ASP A 80 7.96 5.85 -26.38
C ASP A 80 7.82 6.41 -24.95
N LEU A 81 8.57 7.46 -24.66
CA LEU A 81 8.60 8.09 -23.35
C LEU A 81 7.28 8.81 -23.03
N ASP A 82 6.67 9.46 -24.01
CA ASP A 82 5.45 10.24 -23.83
C ASP A 82 4.27 9.30 -23.52
N ASP A 83 4.20 8.16 -24.20
CA ASP A 83 3.25 7.09 -23.90
C ASP A 83 3.39 6.64 -22.43
N LEU A 84 4.63 6.44 -21.94
CA LEU A 84 4.88 6.03 -20.56
C LEU A 84 4.43 7.11 -19.55
N TYR A 85 4.67 8.38 -19.83
CA TYR A 85 4.18 9.47 -18.99
C TYR A 85 2.65 9.52 -18.97
N LEU A 86 2.00 9.39 -20.13
CA LEU A 86 0.54 9.34 -20.23
C LEU A 86 -0.05 8.16 -19.46
N ALA A 87 0.58 6.98 -19.52
CA ALA A 87 0.15 5.81 -18.77
C ALA A 87 0.36 5.96 -17.24
N LEU A 88 1.43 6.63 -16.80
CA LEU A 88 1.60 7.00 -15.39
C LEU A 88 0.53 8.00 -14.95
N LEU A 89 0.19 8.99 -15.78
CA LEU A 89 -0.86 9.95 -15.48
C LEU A 89 -2.23 9.27 -15.39
N GLN A 90 -2.52 8.36 -16.30
CA GLN A 90 -3.71 7.52 -16.23
C GLN A 90 -3.77 6.71 -14.93
N MET A 91 -2.65 6.13 -14.50
CA MET A 91 -2.57 5.42 -13.22
C MET A 91 -2.81 6.35 -12.01
N ARG A 92 -2.35 7.62 -12.07
CA ARG A 92 -2.67 8.62 -11.03
C ARG A 92 -4.17 8.89 -10.96
N TRP A 93 -4.82 9.11 -12.11
CA TRP A 93 -6.27 9.32 -12.13
C TRP A 93 -7.06 8.12 -11.59
N GLU A 94 -6.67 6.90 -11.94
CA GLU A 94 -7.29 5.68 -11.39
C GLU A 94 -7.15 5.61 -9.85
N ILE A 95 -5.99 6.01 -9.32
CA ILE A 95 -5.75 6.07 -7.87
C ILE A 95 -6.63 7.14 -7.22
N ASP A 96 -6.67 8.36 -7.77
CA ASP A 96 -7.46 9.46 -7.23
C ASP A 96 -8.95 9.12 -7.21
N GLU A 97 -9.47 8.57 -8.31
CA GLU A 97 -10.85 8.09 -8.38
C GLU A 97 -11.11 7.04 -7.31
N THR A 98 -10.19 6.09 -7.15
CA THR A 98 -10.34 5.04 -6.13
C THR A 98 -10.28 5.63 -4.71
N ILE A 99 -9.40 6.59 -4.43
CA ILE A 99 -9.35 7.30 -3.14
C ILE A 99 -10.66 8.03 -2.87
N ALA A 100 -11.24 8.69 -3.87
CA ALA A 100 -12.55 9.35 -3.74
C ALA A 100 -13.65 8.34 -3.38
N THR A 101 -13.63 7.12 -3.94
CA THR A 101 -14.60 6.08 -3.54
C THR A 101 -14.48 5.61 -2.09
N LEU A 102 -13.34 5.86 -1.43
CA LEU A 102 -13.12 5.51 -0.02
C LEU A 102 -13.74 6.53 0.95
N GLU A 103 -14.14 7.72 0.47
CA GLU A 103 -14.73 8.77 1.30
C GLU A 103 -15.99 8.29 2.03
N GLU A 104 -16.89 7.61 1.32
CA GLU A 104 -18.15 7.13 1.91
C GLU A 104 -17.93 6.02 2.96
N PRO A 105 -17.18 4.92 2.68
CA PRO A 105 -16.84 3.93 3.70
C PRO A 105 -16.13 4.52 4.92
N LEU A 106 -15.26 5.52 4.70
CA LEU A 106 -14.56 6.21 5.78
C LEU A 106 -15.50 7.08 6.62
N ARG A 107 -16.45 7.77 5.99
CA ARG A 107 -17.50 8.52 6.68
C ARG A 107 -18.34 7.60 7.56
N HIS A 108 -18.78 6.45 7.04
CA HIS A 108 -19.51 5.46 7.83
C HIS A 108 -18.71 4.99 9.04
N LEU A 109 -17.40 4.79 8.88
CA LEU A 109 -16.49 4.46 9.97
C LEU A 109 -16.41 5.55 11.04
N SER A 110 -16.26 6.82 10.65
CA SER A 110 -16.21 7.96 11.57
C SER A 110 -17.53 8.17 12.32
N ASP A 111 -18.66 8.02 11.63
CA ASP A 111 -19.98 8.30 12.18
C ASP A 111 -20.55 7.13 13.00
N ALA A 112 -19.83 6.00 13.09
CA ALA A 112 -20.28 4.80 13.76
C ALA A 112 -20.40 4.97 15.29
N GLU A 113 -21.64 4.92 15.77
CA GLU A 113 -21.94 5.04 17.20
C GLU A 113 -21.52 3.81 17.99
N THR A 114 -21.69 2.60 17.44
CA THR A 114 -21.41 1.34 18.15
C THR A 114 -20.15 0.66 17.65
N ILE A 115 -19.53 -0.15 18.52
CA ILE A 115 -18.39 -1.01 18.14
C ILE A 115 -18.80 -2.05 17.09
N GLY A 116 -20.05 -2.52 17.13
CA GLY A 116 -20.61 -3.42 16.11
C GLY A 116 -20.62 -2.77 14.73
N ASP A 117 -21.05 -1.50 14.66
CA ASP A 117 -21.08 -0.72 13.42
C ASP A 117 -19.67 -0.42 12.92
N ILE A 118 -18.75 -0.01 13.80
CA ILE A 118 -17.34 0.19 13.41
C ILE A 118 -16.78 -1.08 12.78
N ARG A 119 -16.99 -2.26 13.39
CA ARG A 119 -16.50 -3.53 12.85
C ARG A 119 -17.15 -3.91 11.52
N LYS A 120 -18.40 -3.53 11.30
CA LYS A 120 -19.09 -3.72 10.03
C LYS A 120 -18.48 -2.81 8.96
N TYR A 121 -18.40 -1.51 9.21
CA TYR A 121 -17.88 -0.54 8.25
C TYR A 121 -16.38 -0.70 8.00
N LEU A 122 -15.61 -1.18 8.99
CA LEU A 122 -14.19 -1.51 8.78
C LEU A 122 -14.02 -2.61 7.74
N LYS A 123 -14.94 -3.58 7.66
CA LYS A 123 -14.91 -4.61 6.60
C LYS A 123 -15.25 -4.03 5.24
N GLU A 124 -16.25 -3.15 5.17
CA GLU A 124 -16.64 -2.45 3.94
C GLU A 124 -15.49 -1.58 3.41
N PHE A 125 -14.88 -0.78 4.30
CA PHE A 125 -13.67 -0.02 4.01
C PHE A 125 -12.52 -0.92 3.53
N SER A 126 -12.26 -2.04 4.22
CA SER A 126 -11.20 -2.98 3.82
C SER A 126 -11.40 -3.50 2.40
N ILE A 127 -12.65 -3.81 2.02
CA ILE A 127 -12.99 -4.30 0.68
C ILE A 127 -12.74 -3.21 -0.37
N ALA A 128 -13.22 -1.99 -0.14
CA ALA A 128 -12.99 -0.87 -1.06
C ALA A 128 -11.49 -0.55 -1.20
N PHE A 129 -10.75 -0.61 -0.08
CA PHE A 129 -9.30 -0.35 -0.05
C PHE A 129 -8.49 -1.40 -0.82
N CYS A 130 -8.96 -2.66 -0.92
CA CYS A 130 -8.30 -3.69 -1.73
C CYS A 130 -8.23 -3.32 -3.22
N THR A 131 -9.18 -2.54 -3.73
CA THR A 131 -9.16 -2.03 -5.10
C THR A 131 -7.96 -1.11 -5.31
N LEU A 132 -7.76 -0.15 -4.40
CA LEU A 132 -6.63 0.78 -4.43
C LEU A 132 -5.28 0.03 -4.42
N TYR A 133 -5.14 -0.92 -3.50
CA TYR A 133 -3.96 -1.78 -3.42
C TYR A 133 -3.66 -2.52 -4.74
N SER A 134 -4.70 -2.94 -5.47
CA SER A 134 -4.54 -3.72 -6.69
C SER A 134 -4.02 -2.90 -7.87
N LEU A 135 -4.27 -1.58 -7.90
CA LEU A 135 -3.73 -0.69 -8.96
C LEU A 135 -2.20 -0.69 -8.97
N PHE A 136 -1.58 -0.79 -7.80
CA PHE A 136 -0.13 -0.78 -7.66
C PHE A 136 0.57 -2.06 -8.17
N LYS A 137 -0.18 -3.10 -8.53
CA LYS A 137 0.41 -4.25 -9.23
C LYS A 137 0.97 -3.85 -10.61
N LYS A 138 0.36 -2.85 -11.26
CA LYS A 138 0.84 -2.30 -12.55
C LYS A 138 2.21 -1.63 -12.40
N LEU A 139 2.56 -1.11 -11.21
CA LEU A 139 3.80 -0.37 -10.95
C LEU A 139 5.06 -1.18 -11.27
N ALA A 140 4.99 -2.51 -11.13
CA ALA A 140 6.08 -3.41 -11.46
C ALA A 140 6.43 -3.34 -12.98
N GLY A 141 5.43 -3.27 -13.84
CA GLY A 141 5.61 -3.12 -15.29
C GLY A 141 6.26 -1.79 -15.66
N PHE A 142 5.78 -0.68 -15.07
CA PHE A 142 6.42 0.63 -15.24
C PHE A 142 7.86 0.65 -14.76
N THR A 143 8.13 0.00 -13.63
CA THR A 143 9.49 -0.11 -13.07
C THR A 143 10.42 -0.87 -14.01
N SER A 144 9.95 -1.96 -14.61
CA SER A 144 10.70 -2.71 -15.63
C SER A 144 11.01 -1.84 -16.84
N MET A 145 10.01 -1.14 -17.38
CA MET A 145 10.19 -0.25 -18.52
C MET A 145 11.15 0.90 -18.22
N GLY A 146 11.01 1.55 -17.06
CA GLY A 146 11.89 2.63 -16.62
C GLY A 146 13.37 2.22 -16.50
N MET A 147 13.67 0.93 -16.30
CA MET A 147 15.05 0.42 -16.35
C MET A 147 15.59 0.25 -17.77
N ASN A 148 14.72 0.11 -18.77
CA ASN A 148 15.09 -0.07 -20.18
C ASN A 148 15.21 1.27 -20.95
N VAL A 149 14.67 2.37 -20.42
CA VAL A 149 14.78 3.70 -21.04
C VAL A 149 16.21 4.25 -20.89
N ALA A 150 16.77 4.80 -21.97
CA ALA A 150 18.09 5.41 -21.97
C ALA A 150 18.22 6.52 -20.91
N THR A 151 19.32 6.50 -20.15
CA THR A 151 19.47 7.25 -18.88
C THR A 151 19.26 8.76 -19.01
N GLU A 152 19.76 9.38 -20.08
CA GLU A 152 19.78 10.85 -20.27
C GLU A 152 18.38 11.49 -20.39
N LYS A 153 17.35 10.72 -20.76
CA LYS A 153 15.96 11.22 -20.89
C LYS A 153 15.02 10.68 -19.81
N SER A 154 15.53 9.93 -18.84
CA SER A 154 14.70 9.13 -17.93
C SER A 154 14.67 9.62 -16.49
N ASP A 155 15.39 10.69 -16.14
CA ASP A 155 15.48 11.15 -14.74
C ASP A 155 14.10 11.52 -14.18
N GLY A 156 13.30 12.30 -14.91
CA GLY A 156 11.93 12.63 -14.53
C GLY A 156 11.04 11.39 -14.40
N LEU A 157 11.07 10.49 -15.39
CA LEU A 157 10.32 9.23 -15.35
C LEU A 157 10.69 8.38 -14.13
N ARG A 158 11.99 8.25 -13.82
CA ARG A 158 12.48 7.52 -12.66
C ARG A 158 12.03 8.16 -11.35
N TRP A 159 11.97 9.48 -11.29
CA TRP A 159 11.42 10.19 -10.14
C TRP A 159 9.94 9.85 -9.94
N HIS A 160 9.11 9.91 -10.99
CA HIS A 160 7.69 9.57 -10.92
C HIS A 160 7.45 8.13 -10.49
N ILE A 161 8.17 7.17 -11.08
CA ILE A 161 8.10 5.75 -10.67
C ILE A 161 8.48 5.59 -9.20
N THR A 162 9.51 6.31 -8.73
CA THR A 162 9.92 6.28 -7.31
C THR A 162 8.84 6.86 -6.40
N ALA A 163 8.22 7.97 -6.79
CA ALA A 163 7.11 8.57 -6.06
C ALA A 163 5.93 7.59 -5.94
N PHE A 164 5.56 6.88 -7.01
CA PHE A 164 4.56 5.81 -6.93
C PHE A 164 4.94 4.71 -5.92
N TRP A 165 6.21 4.31 -5.82
CA TRP A 165 6.65 3.33 -4.81
C TRP A 165 6.54 3.87 -3.39
N GLU A 166 6.75 5.16 -3.18
CA GLU A 166 6.52 5.82 -1.89
C GLU A 166 5.04 5.80 -1.51
N ASP A 167 4.14 6.15 -2.45
CA ASP A 167 2.69 6.07 -2.26
C ASP A 167 2.24 4.65 -1.93
N TYR A 168 2.79 3.66 -2.63
CA TYR A 168 2.55 2.25 -2.33
C TYR A 168 2.98 1.91 -0.90
N GLY A 169 4.12 2.45 -0.44
CA GLY A 169 4.57 2.32 0.94
C GLY A 169 3.54 2.88 1.95
N HIS A 170 2.96 4.04 1.67
CA HIS A 170 1.88 4.62 2.49
C HIS A 170 0.63 3.73 2.51
N ILE A 171 0.22 3.22 1.35
CA ILE A 171 -0.91 2.30 1.22
C ILE A 171 -0.69 1.03 2.05
N LEU A 172 0.50 0.44 2.01
CA LEU A 172 0.84 -0.73 2.83
C LEU A 172 0.74 -0.44 4.33
N GLN A 173 1.12 0.75 4.77
CA GLN A 173 0.93 1.16 6.16
C GLN A 173 -0.56 1.23 6.52
N ILE A 174 -1.41 1.76 5.62
CA ILE A 174 -2.86 1.83 5.82
C ILE A 174 -3.47 0.42 5.89
N VAL A 175 -3.09 -0.50 5.01
CA VAL A 175 -3.51 -1.92 5.07
C VAL A 175 -3.19 -2.52 6.43
N TYR A 176 -1.97 -2.27 6.92
CA TYR A 176 -1.53 -2.78 8.20
C TYR A 176 -2.31 -2.16 9.37
N THR A 177 -2.49 -0.83 9.39
CA THR A 177 -3.31 -0.15 10.39
C THR A 177 -4.74 -0.70 10.39
N CYS A 178 -5.32 -0.97 9.21
CA CYS A 178 -6.67 -1.53 9.09
C CYS A 178 -6.73 -2.93 9.71
N SER A 179 -5.73 -3.75 9.44
CA SER A 179 -5.58 -5.10 10.02
C SER A 179 -5.44 -5.07 11.55
N LEU A 180 -4.71 -4.08 12.08
CA LEU A 180 -4.61 -3.86 13.52
C LEU A 180 -5.96 -3.43 14.10
N CYS A 181 -6.69 -2.53 13.45
CA CYS A 181 -8.00 -2.08 13.91
C CYS A 181 -8.96 -3.25 14.14
N HIS A 182 -8.98 -4.26 13.26
CA HIS A 182 -9.81 -5.47 13.44
C HIS A 182 -9.56 -6.20 14.78
N GLN A 183 -8.36 -6.07 15.34
CA GLN A 183 -7.92 -6.71 16.58
C GLN A 183 -8.11 -5.83 17.82
N LEU A 184 -8.29 -4.52 17.63
CA LEU A 184 -8.47 -3.58 18.73
C LEU A 184 -9.89 -3.66 19.32
N GLN A 185 -10.03 -3.14 20.55
CA GLN A 185 -11.29 -3.06 21.28
C GLN A 185 -11.58 -1.61 21.68
N ASP A 186 -12.87 -1.29 21.81
CA ASP A 186 -13.41 -0.07 22.39
C ASP A 186 -12.69 1.22 21.97
N ALA A 187 -12.11 1.94 22.94
CA ALA A 187 -11.45 3.23 22.72
C ALA A 187 -10.24 3.10 21.78
N LYS A 188 -9.47 2.01 21.87
CA LYS A 188 -8.32 1.78 20.97
C LYS A 188 -8.78 1.59 19.54
N LEU A 189 -9.90 0.89 19.32
CA LEU A 189 -10.48 0.73 17.99
C LEU A 189 -10.87 2.09 17.41
N ARG A 190 -11.54 2.95 18.18
CA ARG A 190 -11.90 4.31 17.72
C ARG A 190 -10.68 5.13 17.36
N HIS A 191 -9.64 5.12 18.21
CA HIS A 191 -8.40 5.80 17.91
C HIS A 191 -7.70 5.24 16.66
N GLY A 192 -7.77 3.93 16.43
CA GLY A 192 -7.28 3.30 15.21
C GLY A 192 -8.03 3.76 13.96
N VAL A 193 -9.35 3.95 14.05
CA VAL A 193 -10.16 4.49 12.96
C VAL A 193 -9.79 5.94 12.65
N GLU A 194 -9.61 6.80 13.67
CA GLU A 194 -9.13 8.17 13.44
C GLU A 194 -7.74 8.18 12.80
N ASN A 195 -6.84 7.30 13.22
CA ASN A 195 -5.53 7.17 12.60
C ASN A 195 -5.61 6.73 11.13
N LEU A 196 -6.54 5.83 10.78
CA LEU A 196 -6.79 5.45 9.39
C LEU A 196 -7.25 6.64 8.55
N LYS A 197 -8.14 7.46 9.12
CA LYS A 197 -8.66 8.66 8.45
C LYS A 197 -7.56 9.67 8.17
N GLU A 198 -6.75 10.01 9.18
CA GLU A 198 -5.59 10.90 9.01
C GLU A 198 -4.66 10.39 7.91
N LYS A 199 -4.30 9.11 7.94
CA LYS A 199 -3.41 8.51 6.92
C LYS A 199 -3.99 8.56 5.50
N LEU A 200 -5.30 8.41 5.35
CA LEU A 200 -5.93 8.50 4.04
C LEU A 200 -5.96 9.93 3.52
N LEU A 201 -6.22 10.91 4.39
CA LEU A 201 -6.14 12.33 4.04
C LEU A 201 -4.71 12.73 3.64
N ASP A 202 -3.71 12.28 4.39
CA ASP A 202 -2.30 12.50 4.05
C ASP A 202 -1.97 11.89 2.68
N LEU A 203 -2.43 10.67 2.41
CA LEU A 203 -2.22 10.01 1.11
C LEU A 203 -2.89 10.79 -0.03
N GLN A 204 -4.10 11.32 0.19
CA GLN A 204 -4.81 12.10 -0.82
C GLN A 204 -4.04 13.36 -1.21
N VAL A 205 -3.56 14.12 -0.21
CA VAL A 205 -2.75 15.34 -0.45
C VAL A 205 -1.50 15.00 -1.24
N VAL A 206 -0.78 13.95 -0.84
CA VAL A 206 0.46 13.53 -1.52
C VAL A 206 0.18 13.07 -2.96
N CYS A 207 -0.93 12.38 -3.21
CA CYS A 207 -1.30 11.97 -4.57
C CYS A 207 -1.64 13.18 -5.45
N GLU A 208 -2.35 14.17 -4.91
CA GLU A 208 -2.71 15.40 -5.62
C GLU A 208 -1.46 16.20 -6.02
N GLU A 209 -0.55 16.47 -5.07
CA GLU A 209 0.71 17.17 -5.33
C GLU A 209 1.55 16.47 -6.42
N ARG A 210 1.64 15.14 -6.36
CA ARG A 210 2.42 14.33 -7.32
C ARG A 210 1.78 14.24 -8.70
N LYS A 211 0.45 14.30 -8.76
CA LYS A 211 -0.26 14.39 -10.04
C LYS A 211 0.00 15.74 -10.70
N GLU A 212 -0.09 16.84 -9.96
CA GLU A 212 0.22 18.18 -10.49
C GLU A 212 1.65 18.24 -11.05
N GLN A 213 2.63 17.69 -10.34
CA GLN A 213 4.01 17.62 -10.84
C GLN A 213 4.14 16.77 -12.12
N LEU A 214 3.41 15.66 -12.21
CA LEU A 214 3.43 14.80 -13.40
C LEU A 214 2.80 15.49 -14.61
N GLU A 215 1.70 16.23 -14.40
CA GLU A 215 1.08 17.06 -15.44
C GLU A 215 2.02 18.20 -15.87
N GLU A 216 2.70 18.86 -14.93
CA GLU A 216 3.69 19.88 -15.25
C GLU A 216 4.82 19.32 -16.11
N ASP A 217 5.44 18.22 -15.69
CA ASP A 217 6.54 17.58 -16.43
C ASP A 217 6.12 17.12 -17.83
N LEU A 218 4.89 16.62 -17.99
CA LEU A 218 4.36 16.15 -19.26
C LEU A 218 4.06 17.29 -20.23
N PHE A 219 3.47 18.39 -19.74
CA PHE A 219 3.00 19.48 -20.61
C PHE A 219 3.98 20.65 -20.73
N HIS A 220 4.95 20.78 -19.82
CA HIS A 220 5.89 21.90 -19.76
C HIS A 220 7.37 21.47 -19.79
N GLY A 221 7.68 20.17 -19.62
CA GLY A 221 9.06 19.66 -19.59
C GLY A 221 9.70 19.41 -20.96
N ALA A 222 9.01 19.69 -22.06
CA ALA A 222 9.47 19.43 -23.43
C ALA A 222 10.10 20.65 -24.15
N ASP A 223 10.16 21.83 -23.52
CA ASP A 223 10.80 23.04 -24.06
C ASP A 223 12.28 23.17 -23.62
#